data_AF-A0A0B9AN77-F1
#
_entry.id   AF-A0A0B9AN77-F1
#
_cell.length_a   1.000
_cell.length_b   1.000
_cell.length_c   1.000
_cell.angle_alpha   90.00
_cell.angle_beta   90.00
_cell.angle_gamma   90.00
#
_symmetry.space_group_name_H-M   'P 1'
#
loop_
_entity.id
_entity.type
_entity.pdbx_description
1 polymer ?
#
loop_
_entity_poly.entity_id
_entity_poly.type
_entity_poly.pdbx_seq_one_letter_code
_entity_poly.pdbx_strand_id
1 'polypeptide(L)'
;MRKARRHREELGEVIEVFADRPGPKTVTGIVLGWVLFTGLTFINPGETPLLAVAPGIIFAVMLGLILLYLSGERLIVCERGMLVGSIAPGIRPYAIPYQQITPGSIAGVAGANRYLKEVGLQGQLAQSTLRASWWTKNGVHFVACSAEDARRGRGRFTLALDPIPRSIDGRWIWFAATGRQSAKSAIETIARTASAAGYPQLAQAALDRGVVELTGNPEDAHRQMPGHPPVRRDGVR
;
A
#
# COMPACT_ATOMS: atom_id res chain seq x y z
N MET A 1 10.39 5.32 13.39
CA MET A 1 11.59 5.17 12.52
C MET A 1 12.49 3.96 12.83
N ARG A 2 12.34 3.22 13.94
CA ARG A 2 13.22 2.07 14.30
C ARG A 2 13.32 0.96 13.23
N LYS A 3 12.25 0.74 12.44
CA LYS A 3 12.25 -0.23 11.34
C LYS A 3 13.06 0.24 10.12
N ALA A 4 12.99 1.52 9.78
CA ALA A 4 13.81 2.09 8.71
C ALA A 4 15.30 2.01 9.05
N ARG A 5 15.66 2.22 10.33
CA ARG A 5 17.05 2.05 10.81
C ARG A 5 17.62 0.66 10.56
N ARG A 6 16.80 -0.40 10.52
CA ARG A 6 17.26 -1.77 10.24
C ARG A 6 17.69 -1.95 8.77
N HIS A 7 17.13 -1.17 7.85
CA HIS A 7 17.48 -1.23 6.43
C HIS A 7 18.44 -0.10 6.04
N ARG A 8 19.00 0.64 7.00
CA ARG A 8 19.89 1.79 6.76
C ARG A 8 21.16 1.39 5.99
N GLU A 9 21.72 0.22 6.30
CA GLU A 9 22.92 -0.29 5.62
C GLU A 9 22.70 -0.54 4.13
N GLU A 10 21.46 -0.85 3.73
CA GLU A 10 21.13 -1.18 2.34
C GLU A 10 20.43 -0.04 1.58
N LEU A 11 19.46 0.61 2.21
CA LEU A 11 18.65 1.66 1.60
C LEU A 11 19.12 3.08 1.96
N GLY A 12 20.05 3.21 2.91
CA GLY A 12 20.51 4.52 3.39
C GLY A 12 19.52 5.21 4.32
N GLU A 13 19.66 6.53 4.43
CA GLU A 13 18.78 7.36 5.27
C GLU A 13 17.37 7.49 4.70
N VAL A 14 16.43 7.79 5.60
CA VAL A 14 15.07 8.13 5.23
C VAL A 14 15.02 9.57 4.75
N ILE A 15 14.53 9.78 3.54
CA ILE A 15 14.36 11.10 2.93
C ILE A 15 12.93 11.60 3.17
N GLU A 16 11.92 10.78 2.87
CA GLU A 16 10.52 11.18 3.03
C GLU A 16 9.60 10.00 3.36
N VAL A 17 8.51 10.28 4.07
CA VAL A 17 7.50 9.29 4.47
C VAL A 17 6.13 9.73 3.99
N PHE A 18 5.52 8.87 3.18
CA PHE A 18 4.13 8.96 2.76
C PHE A 18 3.29 7.92 3.49
N ALA A 19 2.11 8.33 3.94
CA ALA A 19 1.24 7.58 4.82
C ALA A 19 -0.14 7.40 4.20
N ASP A 20 -0.53 6.15 4.01
CA ASP A 20 -1.92 5.81 3.77
C ASP A 20 -2.62 5.60 5.10
N ARG A 21 -3.59 6.47 5.39
CA ARG A 21 -4.37 6.44 6.63
C ARG A 21 -5.86 6.47 6.29
N PRO A 22 -6.69 5.75 7.05
CA PRO A 22 -8.14 5.89 6.97
C PRO A 22 -8.56 7.36 7.04
N GLY A 23 -9.46 7.76 6.15
CA GLY A 23 -9.98 9.12 6.13
C GLY A 23 -10.93 9.38 7.30
N PRO A 24 -11.27 10.66 7.57
CA PRO A 24 -12.20 11.02 8.64
C PRO A 24 -13.53 10.27 8.56
N LYS A 25 -14.09 10.11 7.35
CA LYS A 25 -15.34 9.36 7.14
C LYS A 25 -15.24 7.89 7.59
N THR A 26 -14.12 7.23 7.31
CA THR A 26 -13.87 5.84 7.75
C THR A 26 -13.77 5.76 9.26
N VAL A 27 -13.03 6.67 9.88
CA VAL A 27 -12.89 6.74 11.34
C VAL A 27 -14.25 7.01 12.00
N THR A 28 -15.01 7.98 11.51
CA THR A 28 -16.36 8.29 12.01
C THR A 28 -17.29 7.09 11.88
N GLY A 29 -17.28 6.38 10.74
CA GLY A 29 -18.10 5.18 10.56
C GLY A 29 -17.77 4.08 11.57
N ILE A 30 -16.49 3.85 11.84
CA ILE A 30 -16.05 2.89 12.85
C ILE A 30 -16.48 3.31 14.26
N VAL A 31 -16.32 4.58 14.61
CA VAL A 31 -16.73 5.12 15.91
C VAL A 31 -18.25 5.06 16.09
N LEU A 32 -19.03 5.40 15.07
CA LEU A 32 -20.49 5.30 15.11
C LEU A 32 -20.94 3.84 15.28
N GLY A 33 -20.32 2.92 14.55
CA GLY A 33 -20.58 1.49 14.73
C GLY A 33 -20.29 1.04 16.17
N TRP A 34 -19.16 1.45 16.73
CA TRP A 34 -18.81 1.18 18.13
C TRP A 34 -19.83 1.72 19.13
N VAL A 35 -20.22 3.00 18.99
CA VAL A 35 -21.22 3.63 19.87
C VAL A 35 -22.56 2.93 19.75
N LEU A 36 -22.98 2.56 18.54
CA LEU A 36 -24.22 1.81 18.31
C LEU A 36 -24.18 0.44 18.98
N PHE A 37 -23.15 -0.37 18.75
CA PHE A 37 -23.01 -1.68 19.37
C PHE A 37 -22.92 -1.60 20.90
N THR A 38 -22.24 -0.58 21.42
CA THR A 38 -22.18 -0.31 22.86
C THR A 38 -23.54 0.12 23.40
N GLY A 39 -24.31 0.95 22.66
CA GLY A 39 -25.67 1.31 23.04
C GLY A 39 -26.61 0.09 23.11
N LEU A 40 -26.46 -0.86 22.18
CA LEU A 40 -27.25 -2.10 22.17
C LEU A 40 -27.02 -2.97 23.41
N THR A 41 -25.82 -2.96 24.01
CA THR A 41 -25.57 -3.72 25.25
C THR A 41 -26.31 -3.15 26.46
N PHE A 42 -26.79 -1.91 26.40
CA PHE A 42 -27.64 -1.32 27.43
C PHE A 42 -29.12 -1.62 27.25
N ILE A 43 -29.56 -2.17 26.11
CA ILE A 43 -30.97 -2.58 25.89
C ILE A 43 -31.27 -3.87 26.66
N ASN A 44 -30.29 -4.76 26.79
CA ASN A 44 -30.35 -5.95 27.64
C ASN A 44 -29.14 -5.94 28.59
N PRO A 45 -29.15 -5.08 29.61
CA PRO A 45 -28.03 -4.97 30.53
C PRO A 45 -27.88 -6.30 31.26
N GLY A 46 -26.67 -6.85 31.27
CA GLY A 46 -26.35 -8.01 32.10
C GLY A 46 -26.61 -7.73 33.58
N GLU A 47 -26.49 -8.76 34.42
CA GLU A 47 -26.83 -8.71 35.86
C GLU A 47 -26.12 -7.58 36.64
N THR A 48 -25.06 -6.99 36.09
CA THR A 48 -24.35 -5.85 36.68
C THR A 48 -24.06 -4.74 35.65
N PRO A 49 -23.95 -3.47 36.10
CA PRO A 49 -23.51 -2.36 35.25
C PRO A 49 -22.16 -2.60 34.59
N LEU A 50 -21.26 -3.36 35.24
CA LEU A 50 -19.95 -3.72 34.70
C LEU A 50 -20.10 -4.61 33.46
N LEU A 51 -21.02 -5.58 33.48
CA LEU A 51 -21.28 -6.47 32.34
C LEU A 51 -21.90 -5.74 31.15
N ALA A 52 -22.63 -4.64 31.38
CA ALA A 52 -23.16 -3.80 30.30
C ALA A 52 -22.07 -2.96 29.61
N VAL A 53 -21.04 -2.52 30.35
CA VAL A 53 -19.96 -1.64 29.84
C VAL A 53 -18.77 -2.43 29.28
N ALA A 54 -18.44 -3.60 29.85
CA ALA A 54 -17.25 -4.36 29.49
C ALA A 54 -17.15 -4.71 27.98
N PRO A 55 -18.22 -5.15 27.29
CA PRO A 55 -18.16 -5.38 25.84
C PRO A 55 -17.81 -4.11 25.06
N GLY A 56 -18.35 -2.95 25.45
CA GLY A 56 -18.05 -1.66 24.82
C GLY A 56 -16.56 -1.30 24.91
N ILE A 57 -15.93 -1.54 26.06
CA ILE A 57 -14.48 -1.34 26.23
C ILE A 57 -13.68 -2.31 25.37
N ILE A 58 -14.05 -3.60 25.35
CA ILE A 58 -13.39 -4.61 24.53
C ILE A 58 -13.48 -4.23 23.04
N PHE A 59 -14.65 -3.82 22.56
CA PHE A 59 -14.83 -3.36 21.18
C PHE A 59 -14.00 -2.11 20.89
N ALA A 60 -13.94 -1.15 21.82
CA ALA A 60 -13.11 0.05 21.65
C ALA A 60 -11.63 -0.31 21.46
N VAL A 61 -11.11 -1.20 22.31
CA VAL A 61 -9.73 -1.68 22.22
C VAL A 61 -9.49 -2.43 20.90
N MET A 62 -10.39 -3.36 20.52
CA MET A 62 -10.28 -4.10 19.27
C MET A 62 -10.29 -3.19 18.04
N LEU A 63 -11.24 -2.25 17.96
CA LEU A 63 -11.34 -1.31 16.84
C LEU A 63 -10.15 -0.36 16.81
N GLY A 64 -9.66 0.09 17.97
CA GLY A 64 -8.43 0.87 18.08
C GLY A 64 -7.22 0.11 17.54
N LEU A 65 -7.08 -1.18 17.87
CA LEU A 65 -6.03 -2.04 17.31
C LEU A 65 -6.20 -2.24 15.81
N ILE A 66 -7.41 -2.50 15.31
CA ILE A 66 -7.68 -2.62 13.87
C ILE A 66 -7.28 -1.32 13.15
N LEU A 67 -7.72 -0.17 13.64
CA LEU A 67 -7.36 1.14 13.08
C LEU A 67 -5.85 1.40 13.12
N LEU A 68 -5.16 1.01 14.19
CA LEU A 68 -3.70 1.09 14.29
C LEU A 68 -3.03 0.30 13.18
N TYR A 69 -3.48 -0.94 12.93
CA TYR A 69 -2.92 -1.79 11.89
C TYR A 69 -3.25 -1.27 10.47
N LEU A 70 -4.48 -0.83 10.23
CA LEU A 70 -4.91 -0.24 8.95
C LEU A 70 -4.19 1.09 8.66
N SER A 71 -3.88 1.88 9.68
CA SER A 71 -3.14 3.14 9.56
C SER A 71 -1.63 2.94 9.41
N GLY A 72 -1.16 1.68 9.42
CA GLY A 72 0.25 1.33 9.39
C GLY A 72 0.90 1.42 8.01
N GLU A 73 0.14 1.56 6.92
CA GLU A 73 0.69 1.53 5.57
C GLU A 73 1.53 2.75 5.22
N ARG A 74 2.76 2.52 4.76
CA ARG A 74 3.71 3.57 4.40
C ARG A 74 4.40 3.28 3.08
N LEU A 75 4.67 4.35 2.35
CA LEU A 75 5.75 4.43 1.39
C LEU A 75 6.85 5.31 2.01
N ILE A 76 8.03 4.76 2.20
CA ILE A 76 9.18 5.50 2.72
C ILE A 76 10.22 5.55 1.63
N VAL A 77 10.58 6.75 1.21
CA VAL A 77 11.64 6.97 0.24
C VAL A 77 12.95 7.12 0.99
N CYS A 78 13.94 6.31 0.62
CA CYS A 78 15.28 6.31 1.18
C CYS A 78 16.30 6.68 0.10
N GLU A 79 17.54 6.94 0.51
CA GLU A 79 18.63 7.33 -0.41
C GLU A 79 18.82 6.35 -1.56
N ARG A 80 18.80 5.04 -1.30
CA ARG A 80 19.13 3.97 -2.29
C ARG A 80 17.94 3.08 -2.67
N GLY A 81 16.73 3.44 -2.26
CA GLY A 81 15.52 2.69 -2.61
C GLY A 81 14.30 3.10 -1.80
N MET A 82 13.37 2.17 -1.61
CA MET A 82 12.10 2.43 -0.94
C MET A 82 11.74 1.33 0.06
N LEU A 83 11.05 1.71 1.13
CA LEU A 83 10.30 0.77 1.96
C LEU A 83 8.81 0.89 1.65
N VAL A 84 8.16 -0.23 1.40
CA VAL A 84 6.73 -0.30 1.07
C VAL A 84 6.02 -1.24 2.04
N GLY A 85 4.90 -0.79 2.60
CA GLY A 85 4.00 -1.62 3.38
C GLY A 85 3.86 -1.21 4.85
N SER A 86 3.24 -2.09 5.62
CA SER A 86 2.86 -1.78 7.00
C SER A 86 4.05 -1.65 7.93
N ILE A 87 4.03 -0.57 8.73
CA ILE A 87 4.91 -0.40 9.88
C ILE A 87 4.22 -0.74 11.22
N ALA A 88 3.02 -1.33 11.20
CA ALA A 88 2.30 -1.76 12.40
C ALA A 88 3.11 -2.78 13.26
N PRO A 89 2.84 -2.91 14.56
CA PRO A 89 3.56 -3.85 15.44
C PRO A 89 3.62 -5.27 14.87
N GLY A 90 4.79 -5.92 14.94
CA GLY A 90 5.01 -7.27 14.42
C GLY A 90 5.14 -7.41 12.88
N ILE A 91 4.75 -6.40 12.08
CA ILE A 91 4.82 -6.48 10.61
C ILE A 91 6.11 -5.86 10.08
N ARG A 92 6.70 -6.46 9.04
CA ARG A 92 7.90 -5.93 8.37
C ARG A 92 7.51 -5.32 7.02
N PRO A 93 7.93 -4.07 6.72
CA PRO A 93 7.78 -3.52 5.38
C PRO A 93 8.74 -4.23 4.41
N TYR A 94 8.41 -4.17 3.12
CA TYR A 94 9.25 -4.64 2.02
C TYR A 94 10.29 -3.59 1.67
N ALA A 95 11.51 -4.01 1.39
CA ALA A 95 12.63 -3.14 1.12
C ALA A 95 13.13 -3.37 -0.32
N ILE A 96 12.97 -2.35 -1.16
CA ILE A 96 13.14 -2.41 -2.61
C ILE A 96 14.23 -1.42 -3.02
N PRO A 97 15.47 -1.88 -3.27
CA PRO A 97 16.54 -1.05 -3.81
C PRO A 97 16.22 -0.50 -5.20
N TYR A 98 16.71 0.69 -5.55
CA TYR A 98 16.44 1.27 -6.88
C TYR A 98 16.93 0.40 -8.05
N GLN A 99 18.06 -0.30 -7.89
CA GLN A 99 18.55 -1.28 -8.87
C GLN A 99 17.57 -2.43 -9.17
N GLN A 100 16.63 -2.72 -8.28
CA GLN A 100 15.64 -3.79 -8.46
C GLN A 100 14.33 -3.30 -9.07
N ILE A 101 14.23 -2.01 -9.40
CA ILE A 101 13.07 -1.42 -10.08
C ILE A 101 13.33 -1.39 -11.58
N THR A 102 12.36 -1.81 -12.38
CA THR A 102 12.44 -1.74 -13.83
C THR A 102 12.43 -0.27 -14.29
N PRO A 103 13.44 0.20 -15.03
CA PRO A 103 13.45 1.56 -15.58
C PRO A 103 12.19 1.84 -16.40
N GLY A 104 11.61 3.04 -16.26
CA GLY A 104 10.37 3.42 -16.93
C GLY A 104 9.09 2.78 -16.41
N SER A 105 9.16 1.99 -15.33
CA SER A 105 7.96 1.39 -14.73
C SER A 105 7.26 2.27 -13.69
N ILE A 106 7.93 3.31 -13.18
CA ILE A 106 7.39 4.16 -12.11
C ILE A 106 6.34 5.12 -12.68
N ALA A 107 5.16 5.14 -12.08
CA ALA A 107 4.10 6.10 -12.36
C ALA A 107 3.44 6.58 -11.06
N GLY A 108 3.19 7.88 -10.97
CA GLY A 108 2.31 8.43 -9.93
C GLY A 108 0.88 8.06 -10.26
N VAL A 109 0.09 7.73 -9.25
CA VAL A 109 -1.29 7.28 -9.43
C VAL A 109 -2.21 8.16 -8.60
N ALA A 110 -3.20 8.74 -9.25
CA ALA A 110 -4.33 9.41 -8.63
C ALA A 110 -5.63 8.62 -8.90
N GLY A 111 -6.65 8.80 -8.06
CA GLY A 111 -7.84 7.95 -8.10
C GLY A 111 -7.60 6.52 -7.61
N ALA A 112 -6.59 6.31 -6.76
CA ALA A 112 -6.08 5.00 -6.35
C ALA A 112 -7.11 4.08 -5.65
N ASN A 113 -8.24 4.60 -5.18
CA ASN A 113 -9.33 3.77 -4.65
C ASN A 113 -9.95 2.86 -5.74
N ARG A 114 -9.64 3.12 -7.02
CA ARG A 114 -10.02 2.30 -8.17
C ARG A 114 -8.93 1.33 -8.60
N TYR A 115 -7.74 1.36 -7.99
CA TYR A 115 -6.57 0.58 -8.41
C TYR A 115 -6.88 -0.92 -8.51
N LEU A 116 -7.40 -1.54 -7.44
CA LEU A 116 -7.73 -2.97 -7.44
C LEU A 116 -8.79 -3.33 -8.48
N LYS A 117 -9.74 -2.44 -8.75
CA LYS A 117 -10.71 -2.63 -9.82
C LYS A 117 -10.01 -2.63 -11.17
N GLU A 118 -9.12 -1.68 -11.41
CA GLU A 118 -8.41 -1.55 -12.68
C GLU A 118 -7.47 -2.71 -12.97
N VAL A 119 -6.79 -3.26 -11.98
CA VAL A 119 -6.00 -4.49 -12.17
C VAL A 119 -6.88 -5.77 -12.21
N GLY A 120 -8.21 -5.62 -12.12
CA GLY A 120 -9.20 -6.71 -12.12
C GLY A 120 -9.10 -7.66 -10.93
N LEU A 121 -8.80 -7.11 -9.75
CA LEU A 121 -8.68 -7.82 -8.48
C LEU A 121 -9.68 -7.34 -7.45
N GLN A 122 -10.68 -6.58 -7.86
CA GLN A 122 -11.71 -6.15 -6.93
C GLN A 122 -12.40 -7.38 -6.33
N GLY A 123 -12.46 -7.43 -4.99
CA GLY A 123 -13.01 -8.57 -4.27
C GLY A 123 -12.04 -9.73 -4.03
N GLN A 124 -10.82 -9.68 -4.57
CA GLN A 124 -9.77 -10.65 -4.23
C GLN A 124 -9.08 -10.27 -2.91
N LEU A 125 -8.52 -11.28 -2.23
CA LEU A 125 -7.76 -11.08 -0.99
C LEU A 125 -6.56 -10.14 -1.24
N ALA A 126 -6.23 -9.35 -0.21
CA ALA A 126 -5.14 -8.38 -0.27
C ALA A 126 -3.81 -9.06 -0.63
N GLN A 127 -3.18 -8.58 -1.70
CA GLN A 127 -1.90 -9.10 -2.18
C GLN A 127 -0.74 -8.32 -1.54
N SER A 128 0.38 -9.00 -1.33
CA SER A 128 1.56 -8.41 -0.68
C SER A 128 2.12 -7.20 -1.42
N THR A 129 2.06 -7.19 -2.76
CA THR A 129 2.62 -6.13 -3.60
C THR A 129 1.60 -5.07 -4.01
N LEU A 130 0.30 -5.37 -3.97
CA LEU A 130 -0.79 -4.48 -4.40
C LEU A 130 -1.64 -4.05 -3.20
N ARG A 131 -1.17 -3.01 -2.50
CA ARG A 131 -1.76 -2.58 -1.22
C ARG A 131 -2.52 -1.27 -1.38
N ALA A 132 -3.68 -1.34 -2.03
CA ALA A 132 -4.62 -0.23 -2.13
C ALA A 132 -5.87 -0.52 -1.29
N SER A 133 -6.34 0.50 -0.57
CA SER A 133 -7.57 0.46 0.21
C SER A 133 -8.62 1.36 -0.43
N TRP A 134 -9.89 1.19 -0.05
CA TRP A 134 -10.97 2.01 -0.59
C TRP A 134 -10.87 3.50 -0.20
N TRP A 135 -10.12 3.84 0.86
CA TRP A 135 -9.83 5.23 1.25
C TRP A 135 -8.59 5.82 0.56
N THR A 136 -7.75 5.00 -0.08
CA THR A 136 -6.52 5.44 -0.73
C THR A 136 -6.87 6.32 -1.92
N LYS A 137 -6.34 7.55 -2.00
CA LYS A 137 -6.59 8.45 -3.14
C LYS A 137 -5.43 8.54 -4.09
N ASN A 138 -4.21 8.40 -3.57
CA ASN A 138 -2.98 8.52 -4.31
C ASN A 138 -2.04 7.35 -3.98
N GLY A 139 -1.11 7.09 -4.88
CA GLY A 139 -0.01 6.16 -4.65
C GLY A 139 1.03 6.21 -5.76
N VAL A 140 1.94 5.24 -5.73
CA VAL A 140 2.97 5.03 -6.76
C VAL A 140 2.86 3.60 -7.24
N HIS A 141 2.74 3.45 -8.55
CA HIS A 141 2.82 2.19 -9.26
C HIS A 141 4.24 1.99 -9.78
N PHE A 142 4.77 0.77 -9.72
CA PHE A 142 6.07 0.42 -10.31
C PHE A 142 6.22 -1.09 -10.48
N VAL A 143 7.22 -1.51 -11.25
CA VAL A 143 7.59 -2.92 -11.43
C VAL A 143 8.95 -3.18 -10.79
N ALA A 144 9.04 -4.22 -9.97
CA ALA A 144 10.27 -4.55 -9.25
C ALA A 144 10.41 -6.06 -8.94
N CYS A 145 11.41 -6.41 -8.13
CA CYS A 145 11.64 -7.74 -7.58
C CYS A 145 10.40 -8.36 -6.90
N SER A 146 10.47 -9.66 -6.63
CA SER A 146 9.39 -10.40 -5.95
C SER A 146 9.19 -9.95 -4.51
N ALA A 147 8.00 -10.22 -3.95
CA ALA A 147 7.73 -9.96 -2.54
C ALA A 147 8.61 -10.79 -1.60
N GLU A 148 9.08 -11.98 -2.03
CA GLU A 148 10.03 -12.81 -1.26
C GLU A 148 11.39 -12.10 -1.15
N ASP A 149 11.92 -11.62 -2.28
CA ASP A 149 13.20 -10.91 -2.34
C ASP A 149 13.16 -9.62 -1.50
N ALA A 150 12.09 -8.83 -1.66
CA ALA A 150 11.94 -7.56 -0.96
C ALA A 150 11.77 -7.72 0.57
N ARG A 151 11.32 -8.88 1.06
CA ARG A 151 11.07 -9.15 2.48
C ARG A 151 12.34 -9.57 3.24
N ARG A 152 13.34 -10.11 2.53
CA ARG A 152 14.58 -10.67 3.08
C ARG A 152 14.32 -11.73 4.16
N GLY A 153 13.52 -12.74 3.81
CA GLY A 153 13.27 -13.92 4.64
C GLY A 153 11.88 -14.53 4.47
N ARG A 154 11.76 -15.83 4.75
CA ARG A 154 10.50 -16.59 4.66
C ARG A 154 9.65 -16.43 5.91
N GLY A 155 8.39 -16.01 5.76
CA GLY A 155 7.39 -16.10 6.82
C GLY A 155 6.46 -17.29 6.57
N ARG A 156 5.89 -17.88 7.64
CA ARG A 156 5.05 -19.09 7.53
C ARG A 156 3.75 -18.94 6.72
N PHE A 157 3.33 -17.72 6.36
CA PHE A 157 2.07 -17.45 5.64
C PHE A 157 2.27 -16.64 4.35
N THR A 158 3.48 -16.59 3.80
CA THR A 158 3.85 -15.61 2.76
C THR A 158 3.54 -16.08 1.33
N LEU A 159 3.74 -17.37 1.04
CA LEU A 159 3.51 -17.94 -0.30
C LEU A 159 2.05 -17.87 -0.77
N ALA A 160 1.07 -17.85 0.13
CA ALA A 160 -0.35 -17.78 -0.25
C ALA A 160 -0.82 -16.35 -0.63
N LEU A 161 -0.06 -15.32 -0.24
CA LEU A 161 -0.41 -13.91 -0.44
C LEU A 161 0.46 -13.22 -1.49
N ASP A 162 1.51 -13.90 -1.95
CA ASP A 162 2.45 -13.41 -2.95
C ASP A 162 1.89 -13.79 -4.35
N PRO A 163 1.35 -12.84 -5.14
CA PRO A 163 0.76 -13.12 -6.46
C PRO A 163 1.69 -13.78 -7.49
N ILE A 164 1.15 -14.45 -8.50
CA ILE A 164 1.96 -14.78 -9.70
C ILE A 164 2.54 -13.49 -10.29
N PRO A 165 3.78 -13.48 -10.87
CA PRO A 165 4.29 -12.34 -11.61
C PRO A 165 3.23 -11.75 -12.55
N ARG A 166 3.06 -10.43 -12.50
CA ARG A 166 1.97 -9.74 -13.18
C ARG A 166 2.41 -8.77 -14.23
N SER A 167 3.70 -8.52 -14.37
CA SER A 167 4.20 -7.65 -15.41
C SER A 167 4.62 -8.43 -16.65
N ILE A 168 4.70 -7.71 -17.77
CA ILE A 168 5.08 -8.24 -19.10
C ILE A 168 6.49 -8.86 -19.09
N ASP A 169 7.40 -8.33 -18.26
CA ASP A 169 8.80 -8.78 -18.13
C ASP A 169 8.98 -9.92 -17.09
N GLY A 170 7.89 -10.53 -16.62
CA GLY A 170 7.94 -11.61 -15.63
C GLY A 170 8.32 -11.16 -14.22
N ARG A 171 8.34 -9.84 -13.96
CA ARG A 171 8.54 -9.25 -12.63
C ARG A 171 7.21 -8.97 -11.93
N TRP A 172 7.29 -8.27 -10.81
CA TRP A 172 6.15 -8.03 -9.94
C TRP A 172 5.69 -6.59 -10.03
N ILE A 173 4.38 -6.43 -10.24
CA ILE A 173 3.74 -5.13 -10.11
C ILE A 173 3.59 -4.81 -8.64
N TRP A 174 4.01 -3.60 -8.28
CA TRP A 174 3.88 -3.02 -6.96
C TRP A 174 2.99 -1.79 -7.00
N PHE A 175 2.23 -1.61 -5.92
CA PHE A 175 1.52 -0.38 -5.63
C PHE A 175 1.77 0.03 -4.18
N ALA A 176 2.37 1.20 -4.03
CA ALA A 176 2.65 1.82 -2.74
C ALA A 176 1.68 2.99 -2.50
N ALA A 177 0.75 2.81 -1.58
CA ALA A 177 -0.24 3.83 -1.23
C ALA A 177 0.39 5.03 -0.50
N THR A 178 -0.01 6.24 -0.90
CA THR A 178 0.35 7.51 -0.24
C THR A 178 -0.86 8.18 0.41
N GLY A 179 -2.00 7.49 0.42
CA GLY A 179 -3.25 7.97 1.02
C GLY A 179 -3.77 9.20 0.31
N ARG A 180 -3.80 10.33 1.01
CA ARG A 180 -4.20 11.64 0.47
C ARG A 180 -3.03 12.52 0.08
N GLN A 181 -1.80 12.13 0.43
CA GLN A 181 -0.61 12.88 0.02
C GLN A 181 -0.43 12.79 -1.48
N SER A 182 0.14 13.82 -2.10
CA SER A 182 0.22 13.95 -3.55
C SER A 182 1.08 12.84 -4.17
N ALA A 183 0.55 12.16 -5.19
CA ALA A 183 1.33 11.24 -6.00
C ALA A 183 2.48 11.96 -6.73
N LYS A 184 2.26 13.22 -7.15
CA LYS A 184 3.28 14.06 -7.79
C LYS A 184 4.48 14.30 -6.87
N SER A 185 4.22 14.67 -5.60
CA SER A 185 5.28 14.85 -4.61
C SER A 185 6.05 13.56 -4.36
N ALA A 186 5.36 12.41 -4.30
CA ALA A 186 6.02 11.12 -4.13
C ALA A 186 6.95 10.77 -5.30
N ILE A 187 6.50 10.92 -6.55
CA ILE A 187 7.35 10.65 -7.71
C ILE A 187 8.51 11.65 -7.84
N GLU A 188 8.31 12.93 -7.52
CA GLU A 188 9.37 13.94 -7.55
C GLU A 188 10.45 13.63 -6.51
N THR A 189 10.05 13.21 -5.31
CA THR A 189 11.01 12.77 -4.28
C THR A 189 11.74 11.51 -4.71
N ILE A 190 11.02 10.49 -5.21
CA ILE A 190 11.63 9.25 -5.72
C ILE A 190 12.62 9.54 -6.86
N ALA A 191 12.25 10.40 -7.81
CA ALA A 191 13.11 10.74 -8.93
C ALA A 191 14.37 11.46 -8.46
N ARG A 192 14.23 12.44 -7.57
CA ARG A 192 15.37 13.18 -6.99
C ARG A 192 16.34 12.23 -6.27
N THR A 193 15.83 11.33 -5.44
CA THR A 193 16.67 10.39 -4.67
C THR A 193 17.27 9.31 -5.56
N ALA A 194 16.52 8.77 -6.52
CA ALA A 194 17.03 7.81 -7.49
C ALA A 194 18.15 8.41 -8.35
N SER A 195 18.00 9.67 -8.80
CA SER A 195 19.04 10.40 -9.52
C SER A 195 20.30 10.57 -8.69
N ALA A 196 20.15 11.03 -7.43
CA ALA A 196 21.27 11.19 -6.50
C ALA A 196 21.99 9.86 -6.18
N ALA A 197 21.27 8.74 -6.23
CA ALA A 197 21.80 7.39 -6.05
C ALA A 197 22.46 6.78 -7.29
N GLY A 198 22.54 7.53 -8.41
CA GLY A 198 23.17 7.07 -9.64
C GLY A 198 22.22 6.38 -10.64
N TYR A 199 20.90 6.55 -10.49
CA TYR A 199 19.89 6.02 -11.43
C TYR A 199 19.15 7.14 -12.18
N PRO A 200 19.83 7.98 -12.97
CA PRO A 200 19.21 9.11 -13.66
C PRO A 200 18.16 8.70 -14.69
N GLN A 201 18.31 7.54 -15.35
CA GLN A 201 17.30 7.06 -16.30
C GLN A 201 16.00 6.66 -15.60
N LEU A 202 16.08 6.08 -14.40
CA LEU A 202 14.91 5.75 -13.59
C LEU A 202 14.19 7.02 -13.14
N ALA A 203 14.96 8.02 -12.69
CA ALA A 203 14.44 9.31 -12.28
C ALA A 203 13.73 10.04 -13.41
N GLN A 204 14.39 10.16 -14.57
CA GLN A 204 13.82 10.86 -15.72
C GLN A 204 12.54 10.18 -16.21
N ALA A 205 12.56 8.84 -16.35
CA ALA A 205 11.38 8.12 -16.81
C ALA A 205 10.20 8.21 -15.84
N ALA A 206 10.44 8.31 -14.53
CA ALA A 206 9.40 8.55 -13.54
C ALA A 206 8.77 9.96 -13.69
N LEU A 207 9.60 10.98 -13.97
CA LEU A 207 9.15 12.35 -14.19
C LEU A 207 8.39 12.50 -15.51
N ASP A 208 8.91 11.93 -16.59
CA ASP A 208 8.29 11.96 -17.92
C ASP A 208 6.91 11.29 -17.90
N ARG A 209 6.78 10.20 -17.12
CA ARG A 209 5.50 9.51 -16.96
C ARG A 209 4.51 10.33 -16.14
N GLY A 210 4.97 11.01 -15.10
CA GLY A 210 4.16 11.87 -14.27
C GLY A 210 3.07 11.11 -13.48
N VAL A 211 1.91 11.75 -13.33
CA VAL A 211 0.76 11.21 -12.60
C VAL A 211 -0.34 10.81 -13.58
N VAL A 212 -0.86 9.60 -13.39
CA VAL A 212 -2.00 9.07 -14.14
C VAL A 212 -3.22 8.99 -13.22
N GLU A 213 -4.34 9.55 -13.66
CA GLU A 213 -5.64 9.39 -12.98
C GLU A 213 -6.30 8.09 -13.47
N LEU A 214 -6.57 7.19 -12.52
CA LEU A 214 -7.15 5.88 -12.83
C LEU A 214 -8.61 5.98 -13.26
N THR A 215 -9.01 5.29 -14.32
CA THR A 215 -10.44 5.23 -14.71
C THR A 215 -11.21 4.20 -13.89
N GLY A 216 -10.52 3.16 -13.40
CA GLY A 216 -11.13 1.98 -12.80
C GLY A 216 -11.73 1.02 -13.83
N ASN A 217 -11.40 1.16 -15.12
CA ASN A 217 -11.75 0.20 -16.16
C ASN A 217 -10.54 -0.73 -16.41
N PRO A 218 -10.69 -2.06 -16.22
CA PRO A 218 -9.58 -2.99 -16.43
C PRO A 218 -8.93 -2.94 -17.81
N GLU A 219 -9.66 -2.57 -18.85
CA GLU A 219 -9.11 -2.46 -20.21
C GLU A 219 -8.06 -1.34 -20.32
N ASP A 220 -8.14 -0.31 -19.46
CA ASP A 220 -7.22 0.83 -19.45
C ASP A 220 -5.91 0.55 -18.73
N ALA A 221 -5.85 -0.54 -17.94
CA ALA A 221 -4.74 -0.87 -17.06
C ALA A 221 -3.39 -0.85 -17.79
N HIS A 222 -3.28 -1.50 -18.95
CA HIS A 222 -2.04 -1.57 -19.73
C HIS A 222 -1.58 -0.21 -20.28
N ARG A 223 -2.51 0.75 -20.49
CA ARG A 223 -2.19 2.11 -20.95
C ARG A 223 -1.82 3.03 -19.79
N GLN A 224 -2.45 2.83 -18.64
CA GLN A 224 -2.32 3.69 -17.46
C GLN A 224 -1.17 3.26 -16.54
N MET A 225 -0.88 1.96 -16.46
CA MET A 225 0.10 1.35 -15.56
C MET A 225 1.23 0.65 -16.33
N PRO A 226 2.45 1.22 -16.33
CA PRO A 226 3.60 0.63 -17.01
C PRO A 226 3.87 -0.82 -16.63
N GLY A 227 4.15 -1.66 -17.63
CA GLY A 227 4.45 -3.08 -17.42
C GLY A 227 3.23 -3.95 -17.12
N HIS A 228 2.01 -3.40 -17.01
CA HIS A 228 0.80 -4.19 -16.88
C HIS A 228 0.42 -4.84 -18.25
N PRO A 229 0.15 -6.15 -18.30
CA PRO A 229 -0.21 -6.84 -19.54
C PRO A 229 -1.57 -6.36 -20.05
N PRO A 230 -1.78 -6.36 -21.38
CA PRO A 230 -3.10 -6.10 -21.96
C PRO A 230 -4.10 -7.16 -21.51
N VAL A 231 -5.36 -6.75 -21.32
CA VAL A 231 -6.45 -7.68 -21.03
C VAL A 231 -6.67 -8.54 -22.29
N ARG A 232 -6.33 -9.82 -22.24
CA ARG A 232 -6.72 -10.77 -23.31
C ARG A 232 -8.24 -10.94 -23.27
N ARG A 233 -8.89 -10.79 -24.42
CA ARG A 233 -10.35 -10.95 -24.59
C ARG A 233 -10.84 -12.41 -24.43
N ASP A 234 -9.93 -13.37 -24.28
CA ASP A 234 -10.27 -14.80 -24.35
C ASP A 234 -10.50 -15.47 -22.98
N GLY A 235 -10.79 -14.70 -21.93
CA GLY A 235 -11.34 -15.24 -20.68
C GLY A 235 -10.40 -16.06 -19.79
N VAL A 236 -9.13 -16.26 -20.18
CA VAL A 236 -8.13 -16.92 -19.33
C VAL A 236 -7.09 -15.91 -18.89
N ARG A 237 -7.09 -15.62 -17.57
CA ARG A 237 -6.01 -14.97 -16.85
C ARG A 237 -5.06 -16.02 -16.30
#